data_AF-A0A353BDF4-F1
#
_entry.id   AF-A0A353BDF4-F1
#
_cell.length_a   1.000
_cell.length_b   1.000
_cell.length_c   1.000
_cell.angle_alpha   90.00
_cell.angle_beta   90.00
_cell.angle_gamma   90.00
#
_symmetry.space_group_name_H-M   'P 1'
#
loop_
_entity.id
_entity.type
_entity.pdbx_description
1 polymer ?
#
loop_
_entity_poly.entity_id
_entity_poly.type
_entity_poly.pdbx_seq_one_letter_code
_entity_poly.pdbx_strand_id
1 'polypeptide(L)'
;MLIAIIHKSSVFLAFRLAYHTESRISNLVMPTRSSAIPPPKSARTKGLLSWRRFHTVFICLASSAIATGFAAAQSDGRVGSPTQLFSNTTTETSADRRPPASRRLPSDFEEEICVKAFSETHRGYSSDELLLRDDLRQYFTQRCQALAGPQHSASVDQWCRFLLHVRKSGGQLPKTTRRASRNAGALSSTAPTSKDTALSTPAPKDPAPTRPAYSAGEILAAAEIAARRLSDELHQNADAILTDTVARRYFDKIALSVTPRASVYSLRKAALRLRKSRRLEPELLARVTDWKLTIQERAVTEVRKNPDIVPRRPGIYVFRDSTGYLYIGQASDLRRRLAEHVDDSDRDSLRDYLKKSCSEQVQVELHVFERGSPGEQLAIRRAYESELIRTRSPRLNLAP
;
A
#
# COMPACT_ATOMS: atom_id res chain seq x y z
N MET A 1 -8.38 -2.80 -29.57
CA MET A 1 -9.43 -3.39 -28.72
C MET A 1 -9.55 -4.91 -28.89
N LEU A 2 -9.44 -5.48 -30.10
CA LEU A 2 -9.50 -6.94 -30.33
C LEU A 2 -8.35 -7.74 -29.68
N ILE A 3 -7.11 -7.22 -29.66
CA ILE A 3 -5.97 -7.86 -28.97
C ILE A 3 -6.22 -7.94 -27.46
N ALA A 4 -6.91 -6.96 -26.87
CA ALA A 4 -7.28 -6.98 -25.45
C ALA A 4 -8.41 -7.99 -25.17
N ILE A 5 -9.25 -8.35 -26.15
CA ILE A 5 -10.28 -9.39 -26.01
C ILE A 5 -9.64 -10.78 -26.11
N ILE A 6 -8.71 -10.99 -27.06
CA ILE A 6 -7.98 -12.27 -27.20
C ILE A 6 -7.12 -12.54 -25.95
N HIS A 7 -6.45 -11.52 -25.42
CA HIS A 7 -5.68 -11.67 -24.17
C HIS A 7 -6.58 -11.95 -22.96
N LYS A 8 -7.79 -11.36 -22.91
CA LYS A 8 -8.78 -11.64 -21.86
C LYS A 8 -9.34 -13.05 -21.94
N SER A 9 -9.64 -13.56 -23.14
CA SER A 9 -10.16 -14.91 -23.35
C SER A 9 -9.14 -16.00 -23.01
N SER A 10 -7.86 -15.80 -23.34
CA SER A 10 -6.79 -16.75 -23.01
C SER A 10 -6.50 -16.82 -21.51
N VAL A 11 -6.56 -15.69 -20.79
CA VAL A 11 -6.42 -15.67 -19.32
C VAL A 11 -7.64 -16.33 -18.66
N PHE A 12 -8.85 -16.11 -19.19
CA PHE A 12 -10.06 -16.75 -18.68
C PHE A 12 -10.05 -18.28 -18.88
N LEU A 13 -9.54 -18.76 -20.02
CA LEU A 13 -9.42 -20.19 -20.30
C LEU A 13 -8.36 -20.87 -19.42
N ALA A 14 -7.23 -20.20 -19.18
CA ALA A 14 -6.20 -20.69 -18.26
C ALA A 14 -6.71 -20.78 -16.81
N PHE A 15 -7.50 -19.81 -16.35
CA PHE A 15 -8.14 -19.85 -15.03
C PHE A 15 -9.19 -20.97 -14.93
N ARG A 16 -9.98 -21.18 -15.98
CA ARG A 16 -11.03 -22.23 -16.01
C ARG A 16 -10.42 -23.64 -16.03
N LEU A 17 -9.29 -23.84 -16.70
CA LEU A 17 -8.57 -25.12 -16.72
C LEU A 17 -7.89 -25.42 -15.38
N ALA A 18 -7.25 -24.44 -14.75
CA ALA A 18 -6.63 -24.61 -13.43
C ALA A 18 -7.66 -24.99 -12.34
N TYR A 19 -8.86 -24.40 -12.41
CA TYR A 19 -9.93 -24.67 -11.43
C TYR A 19 -10.57 -26.07 -11.61
N HIS A 20 -10.59 -26.59 -12.84
CA HIS A 20 -11.20 -27.90 -13.12
C HIS A 20 -10.28 -29.09 -12.79
N THR A 21 -8.97 -28.87 -12.76
CA THR A 21 -7.98 -29.90 -12.38
C THR A 21 -7.93 -30.17 -10.87
N GLU A 22 -8.29 -29.20 -10.02
CA GLU A 22 -8.31 -29.42 -8.56
C GLU A 22 -9.58 -30.13 -8.06
N SER A 23 -10.67 -30.13 -8.84
CA SER A 23 -11.94 -30.73 -8.44
C SER A 23 -12.08 -32.24 -8.72
N ARG A 24 -10.99 -32.94 -9.08
CA ARG A 24 -11.02 -34.39 -9.39
C ARG A 24 -10.06 -35.28 -8.60
N ILE A 25 -9.41 -34.76 -7.56
CA ILE A 25 -8.55 -35.57 -6.67
C ILE A 25 -9.12 -35.59 -5.26
N SER A 26 -10.26 -36.26 -5.10
CA SER A 26 -10.72 -36.71 -3.77
C SER A 26 -11.72 -37.83 -3.98
N ASN A 27 -11.20 -39.02 -4.24
CA ASN A 27 -11.81 -40.32 -3.95
C ASN A 27 -10.77 -41.40 -4.29
N LEU A 28 -9.85 -41.65 -3.36
CA LEU A 28 -9.13 -42.92 -3.33
C LEU A 28 -8.99 -43.38 -1.87
N VAL A 29 -9.74 -44.44 -1.58
CA VAL A 29 -9.73 -45.21 -0.34
C VAL A 29 -8.36 -45.87 -0.16
N MET A 30 -7.75 -45.73 1.03
CA MET A 30 -6.53 -46.43 1.42
C MET A 30 -6.86 -47.53 2.44
N PRO A 31 -6.42 -48.79 2.23
CA PRO A 31 -6.41 -49.80 3.27
C PRO A 31 -5.13 -49.72 4.11
N THR A 32 -5.28 -49.98 5.40
CA THR A 32 -4.21 -50.15 6.39
C THR A 32 -3.38 -51.39 6.13
N ARG A 33 -2.04 -51.28 6.13
CA ARG A 33 -1.16 -52.30 6.73
C ARG A 33 0.28 -51.84 6.98
N SER A 34 0.73 -52.30 8.16
CA SER A 34 2.06 -52.36 8.76
C SER A 34 3.20 -52.83 7.83
N SER A 35 4.36 -52.17 7.88
CA SER A 35 5.65 -52.78 8.25
C SER A 35 6.81 -51.76 8.17
N ALA A 36 7.80 -51.96 9.03
CA ALA A 36 8.96 -51.10 9.27
C ALA A 36 10.13 -51.38 8.29
N ILE A 37 10.78 -50.32 7.77
CA ILE A 37 12.10 -50.37 7.10
C ILE A 37 12.87 -49.03 7.37
N PRO A 38 14.20 -49.08 7.66
CA PRO A 38 15.00 -47.97 8.22
C PRO A 38 15.50 -46.92 7.20
N PRO A 39 16.07 -45.77 7.66
CA PRO A 39 16.37 -44.63 6.79
C PRO A 39 17.72 -44.77 6.05
N PRO A 40 17.81 -44.36 4.77
CA PRO A 40 19.10 -44.12 4.14
C PRO A 40 19.54 -42.65 4.25
N LYS A 41 20.86 -42.52 4.24
CA LYS A 41 21.68 -41.36 4.57
C LYS A 41 21.66 -40.27 3.50
N SER A 42 21.98 -39.07 3.98
CA SER A 42 22.37 -37.84 3.27
C SER A 42 22.94 -37.99 1.85
N ALA A 43 22.37 -37.23 0.90
CA ALA A 43 23.05 -36.83 -0.31
C ALA A 43 22.81 -35.33 -0.56
N ARG A 44 23.92 -34.59 -0.59
CA ARG A 44 24.04 -33.15 -0.75
C ARG A 44 24.31 -32.88 -2.23
N THR A 45 23.34 -32.35 -2.97
CA THR A 45 23.55 -31.93 -4.37
C THR A 45 23.30 -30.44 -4.52
N LYS A 46 24.38 -29.75 -4.89
CA LYS A 46 24.38 -28.38 -5.41
C LYS A 46 23.93 -28.43 -6.87
N GLY A 47 23.01 -27.55 -7.27
CA GLY A 47 22.63 -27.36 -8.66
C GLY A 47 22.08 -25.96 -8.89
N LEU A 48 22.98 -25.00 -9.17
CA LEU A 48 22.64 -23.73 -9.80
C LEU A 48 22.41 -23.99 -11.29
N LEU A 49 21.20 -23.73 -11.81
CA LEU A 49 21.01 -23.52 -13.25
C LEU A 49 20.17 -22.25 -13.49
N SER A 50 20.73 -21.38 -14.34
CA SER A 50 20.25 -20.04 -14.65
C SER A 50 19.03 -20.04 -15.57
N TRP A 51 17.94 -19.43 -15.11
CA TRP A 51 16.73 -19.12 -15.87
C TRP A 51 16.90 -17.81 -16.67
N ARG A 52 17.66 -17.83 -17.76
CA ARG A 52 17.66 -16.73 -18.74
C ARG A 52 17.91 -17.30 -20.14
N ARG A 53 16.83 -17.65 -20.85
CA ARG A 53 16.70 -17.72 -22.33
C ARG A 53 15.48 -18.58 -22.69
N PHE A 54 14.28 -18.00 -22.74
CA PHE A 54 13.09 -18.67 -23.32
C PHE A 54 11.99 -17.69 -23.77
N HIS A 55 12.35 -16.49 -24.26
CA HIS A 55 11.35 -15.47 -24.64
C HIS A 55 11.64 -14.79 -25.98
N THR A 56 12.06 -15.55 -26.98
CA THR A 56 12.18 -15.02 -28.36
C THR A 56 11.77 -16.14 -29.30
N VAL A 57 10.98 -15.81 -30.32
CA VAL A 57 10.28 -16.69 -31.27
C VAL A 57 8.83 -17.02 -30.85
N PHE A 58 7.93 -16.04 -30.97
CA PHE A 58 6.52 -16.28 -31.34
C PHE A 58 5.83 -14.96 -31.74
N ILE A 59 6.34 -14.25 -32.74
CA ILE A 59 5.61 -13.15 -33.42
C ILE A 59 5.94 -13.21 -34.91
N CYS A 60 5.04 -13.82 -35.69
CA CYS A 60 4.88 -13.57 -37.12
C CYS A 60 3.52 -14.13 -37.56
N LEU A 61 2.83 -13.38 -38.43
CA LEU A 61 1.56 -13.67 -39.14
C LEU A 61 0.26 -13.26 -38.41
N ALA A 62 -0.30 -12.12 -38.82
CA ALA A 62 -1.60 -12.08 -39.51
C ALA A 62 -1.97 -10.63 -39.87
N SER A 63 -1.87 -10.31 -41.17
CA SER A 63 -2.51 -9.15 -41.80
C SER A 63 -3.73 -9.64 -42.58
N SER A 64 -4.90 -9.02 -42.39
CA SER A 64 -5.81 -8.58 -43.47
C SER A 64 -7.16 -8.05 -42.96
N ALA A 65 -7.53 -6.93 -43.58
CA ALA A 65 -8.80 -6.18 -43.71
C ALA A 65 -10.09 -6.67 -43.03
N ILE A 66 -10.89 -5.70 -42.54
CA ILE A 66 -12.21 -5.31 -43.10
C ILE A 66 -12.63 -3.97 -42.49
N ALA A 67 -13.07 -3.06 -43.37
CA ALA A 67 -13.67 -1.77 -43.04
C ALA A 67 -15.20 -1.91 -42.93
N THR A 68 -15.81 -1.20 -41.98
CA THR A 68 -17.15 -0.58 -42.10
C THR A 68 -17.42 0.27 -40.87
N GLY A 69 -17.93 1.49 -41.09
CA GLY A 69 -18.14 2.50 -40.08
C GLY A 69 -19.48 2.42 -39.37
N PHE A 70 -19.60 3.19 -38.28
CA PHE A 70 -20.89 3.65 -37.76
C PHE A 70 -20.68 4.99 -37.05
N ALA A 71 -21.44 6.00 -37.48
CA ALA A 71 -21.52 7.34 -36.90
C ALA A 71 -22.47 7.31 -35.68
N ALA A 72 -22.15 8.08 -34.63
CA ALA A 72 -23.05 8.30 -33.51
C ALA A 72 -23.28 9.79 -33.29
N ALA A 73 -24.55 10.16 -33.26
CA ALA A 73 -25.08 11.49 -33.10
C ALA A 73 -24.96 12.00 -31.65
N GLN A 74 -24.72 13.30 -31.51
CA GLN A 74 -24.89 14.07 -30.28
C GLN A 74 -26.32 14.62 -30.21
N SER A 75 -26.89 14.63 -29.01
CA SER A 75 -27.98 15.56 -28.68
C SER A 75 -27.85 16.04 -27.23
N ASP A 76 -28.21 17.32 -27.09
CA ASP A 76 -28.05 18.20 -25.95
C ASP A 76 -29.06 18.00 -24.82
N GLY A 77 -28.62 18.40 -23.62
CA GLY A 77 -29.31 19.44 -22.85
C GLY A 77 -30.36 19.01 -21.81
N ARG A 78 -30.12 19.34 -20.53
CA ARG A 78 -31.04 20.21 -19.76
C ARG A 78 -30.51 20.66 -18.40
N VAL A 79 -31.11 21.77 -17.99
CA VAL A 79 -30.83 22.76 -16.94
C VAL A 79 -31.68 22.52 -15.68
N GLY A 80 -31.18 22.90 -14.49
CA GLY A 80 -32.01 23.48 -13.42
C GLY A 80 -31.89 22.94 -11.98
N SER A 81 -30.99 23.54 -11.19
CA SER A 81 -31.08 24.16 -9.82
C SER A 81 -32.08 23.68 -8.73
N PRO A 82 -32.05 24.24 -7.49
CA PRO A 82 -30.97 24.25 -6.47
C PRO A 82 -31.48 23.86 -5.06
N THR A 83 -30.66 23.28 -4.16
CA THR A 83 -30.77 23.46 -2.69
C THR A 83 -29.43 23.13 -2.03
N GLN A 84 -28.98 24.05 -1.17
CA GLN A 84 -27.65 24.12 -0.56
C GLN A 84 -27.55 23.38 0.78
N LEU A 85 -26.40 22.78 1.06
CA LEU A 85 -25.52 23.11 2.20
C LEU A 85 -24.29 22.18 2.19
N PHE A 86 -23.11 22.76 2.48
CA PHE A 86 -21.73 22.24 2.39
C PHE A 86 -21.02 22.44 1.04
N SER A 87 -20.70 23.70 0.77
CA SER A 87 -19.63 24.08 -0.16
C SER A 87 -18.35 24.34 0.64
N ASN A 88 -17.29 23.58 0.34
CA ASN A 88 -15.90 24.03 0.16
C ASN A 88 -14.98 22.80 0.08
N THR A 89 -14.81 22.24 -1.13
CA THR A 89 -13.51 21.94 -1.77
C THR A 89 -13.80 21.38 -3.18
N THR A 90 -13.75 22.29 -4.15
CA THR A 90 -13.49 22.12 -5.59
C THR A 90 -13.68 20.74 -6.22
N THR A 91 -14.86 20.52 -6.80
CA THR A 91 -15.07 19.56 -7.89
C THR A 91 -14.58 20.19 -9.19
N GLU A 92 -13.26 20.21 -9.39
CA GLU A 92 -12.67 20.47 -10.70
C GLU A 92 -12.79 19.20 -11.56
N THR A 93 -13.39 19.39 -12.72
CA THR A 93 -13.63 18.42 -13.79
C THR A 93 -12.38 17.58 -14.07
N SER A 94 -12.53 16.28 -13.83
CA SER A 94 -11.55 15.21 -14.10
C SER A 94 -11.34 14.98 -15.61
N ALA A 95 -10.78 15.96 -16.32
CA ALA A 95 -10.41 15.86 -17.73
C ALA A 95 -8.99 16.36 -18.05
N ASP A 96 -8.30 17.05 -17.13
CA ASP A 96 -6.90 17.47 -17.31
C ASP A 96 -5.95 16.85 -16.26
N ARG A 97 -6.03 15.53 -16.09
CA ARG A 97 -4.92 14.81 -15.46
C ARG A 97 -3.79 14.79 -16.48
N ARG A 98 -2.94 15.84 -16.47
CA ARG A 98 -1.64 15.81 -17.15
C ARG A 98 -1.04 14.43 -16.91
N PRO A 99 -0.61 13.70 -17.96
CA PRO A 99 0.04 12.41 -17.79
C PRO A 99 1.13 12.60 -16.74
N PRO A 100 1.25 11.70 -15.74
CA PRO A 100 2.22 11.86 -14.67
C PRO A 100 3.56 12.14 -15.34
N ALA A 101 4.15 13.31 -15.04
CA ALA A 101 5.36 13.80 -15.69
C ALA A 101 6.30 12.61 -15.88
N SER A 102 6.61 12.29 -17.15
CA SER A 102 7.32 11.08 -17.50
C SER A 102 8.52 10.94 -16.56
N ARG A 103 8.67 9.76 -15.93
CA ARG A 103 9.76 9.53 -14.97
C ARG A 103 11.08 9.72 -15.72
N ARG A 104 11.62 10.94 -15.66
CA ARG A 104 12.92 11.28 -16.23
C ARG A 104 13.96 10.53 -15.42
N LEU A 105 14.74 9.69 -16.10
CA LEU A 105 15.94 9.12 -15.51
C LEU A 105 16.93 10.25 -15.23
N PRO A 106 17.67 10.20 -14.12
CA PRO A 106 18.73 11.16 -13.90
C PRO A 106 19.71 11.10 -15.08
N SER A 107 20.11 12.27 -15.55
CA SER A 107 21.30 12.42 -16.39
C SER A 107 22.56 12.06 -15.59
N ASP A 108 23.66 11.75 -16.29
CA ASP A 108 24.96 11.48 -15.66
C ASP A 108 25.39 12.63 -14.72
N PHE A 109 25.08 13.86 -15.11
CA PHE A 109 25.29 15.06 -14.29
C PHE A 109 24.47 15.04 -12.97
N GLU A 110 23.19 14.70 -13.03
CA GLU A 110 22.32 14.60 -11.85
C GLU A 110 22.77 13.45 -10.93
N GLU A 111 23.24 12.35 -11.51
CA GLU A 111 23.80 11.22 -10.76
C GLU A 111 25.09 11.62 -10.03
N GLU A 112 26.03 12.29 -10.70
CA GLU A 112 27.26 12.79 -10.08
C GLU A 112 26.98 13.73 -8.91
N ILE A 113 26.04 14.67 -9.10
CA ILE A 113 25.60 15.58 -8.04
C ILE A 113 25.01 14.80 -6.86
N CYS A 114 24.17 13.80 -7.11
CA CYS A 114 23.57 12.99 -6.06
C CYS A 114 24.63 12.24 -5.25
N VAL A 115 25.60 11.61 -5.92
CA VAL A 115 26.67 10.86 -5.26
C VAL A 115 27.53 11.80 -4.39
N LYS A 116 27.92 12.95 -4.93
CA LYS A 116 28.72 13.95 -4.21
C LYS A 116 27.96 14.59 -3.05
N ALA A 117 26.72 15.02 -3.26
CA ALA A 117 25.90 15.57 -2.19
C ALA A 117 25.67 14.54 -1.07
N PHE A 118 25.44 13.28 -1.43
CA PHE A 118 25.29 12.20 -0.46
C PHE A 118 26.57 11.99 0.34
N SER A 119 27.74 11.91 -0.30
CA SER A 119 29.03 11.69 0.38
C SER A 119 29.38 12.77 1.40
N GLU A 120 28.95 14.01 1.15
CA GLU A 120 29.20 15.13 2.07
C GLU A 120 28.17 15.24 3.20
N THR A 121 26.95 14.74 3.00
CA THR A 121 25.83 14.99 3.94
C THR A 121 25.34 13.75 4.69
N HIS A 122 25.69 12.53 4.28
CA HIS A 122 25.09 11.31 4.85
C HIS A 122 25.47 11.04 6.31
N ARG A 123 26.54 11.64 6.84
CA ARG A 123 26.99 11.51 8.25
C ARG A 123 27.11 10.05 8.72
N GLY A 124 27.49 9.15 7.80
CA GLY A 124 27.60 7.71 8.04
C GLY A 124 26.27 6.94 7.97
N TYR A 125 25.12 7.61 7.84
CA TYR A 125 23.82 6.98 7.66
C TYR A 125 23.62 6.47 6.22
N SER A 126 22.67 5.56 6.04
CA SER A 126 22.30 5.03 4.73
C SER A 126 21.35 5.94 3.97
N SER A 127 21.25 5.73 2.65
CA SER A 127 20.28 6.43 1.80
C SER A 127 18.85 6.27 2.32
N ASP A 128 18.49 5.09 2.80
CA ASP A 128 17.15 4.85 3.36
C ASP A 128 16.93 5.69 4.62
N GLU A 129 17.93 5.77 5.49
CA GLU A 129 17.86 6.56 6.72
C GLU A 129 17.79 8.07 6.45
N LEU A 130 18.52 8.53 5.43
CA LEU A 130 18.44 9.91 4.94
C LEU A 130 17.03 10.25 4.49
N LEU A 131 16.37 9.35 3.75
CA LEU A 131 15.00 9.55 3.32
C LEU A 131 14.01 9.59 4.49
N LEU A 132 14.25 8.84 5.57
CA LEU A 132 13.34 8.80 6.72
C LEU A 132 13.38 10.06 7.59
N ARG A 133 14.53 10.71 7.64
CA ARG A 133 14.82 11.82 8.57
C ARG A 133 14.74 13.17 7.88
N ASP A 134 13.96 14.09 8.43
CA ASP A 134 13.73 15.39 7.80
C ASP A 134 14.99 16.27 7.80
N ASP A 135 15.80 16.20 8.87
CA ASP A 135 17.08 16.92 8.97
C ASP A 135 18.08 16.47 7.89
N LEU A 136 18.32 15.16 7.78
CA LEU A 136 19.25 14.62 6.78
C LEU A 136 18.78 14.89 5.36
N ARG A 137 17.46 14.75 5.10
CA ARG A 137 16.87 15.06 3.80
C ARG A 137 17.07 16.53 3.43
N GLN A 138 16.82 17.45 4.36
CA GLN A 138 17.00 18.87 4.12
C GLN A 138 18.45 19.21 3.76
N TYR A 139 19.42 18.73 4.56
CA TYR A 139 20.85 18.94 4.29
C TYR A 139 21.26 18.39 2.92
N PHE A 140 20.82 17.18 2.58
CA PHE A 140 21.09 16.56 1.28
C PHE A 140 20.55 17.41 0.13
N THR A 141 19.28 17.82 0.18
CA THR A 141 18.67 18.56 -0.91
C THR A 141 19.23 19.96 -1.07
N GLN A 142 19.54 20.65 0.02
CA GLN A 142 20.26 21.93 -0.01
C GLN A 142 21.63 21.76 -0.68
N ARG A 143 22.33 20.66 -0.39
CA ARG A 143 23.63 20.40 -0.99
C ARG A 143 23.53 20.06 -2.48
N CYS A 144 22.54 19.26 -2.90
CA CYS A 144 22.29 19.03 -4.32
C CYS A 144 22.03 20.34 -5.07
N GLN A 145 21.19 21.22 -4.52
CA GLN A 145 20.90 22.54 -5.12
C GLN A 145 22.14 23.41 -5.24
N ALA A 146 22.98 23.45 -4.19
CA ALA A 146 24.23 24.20 -4.23
C ALA A 146 25.22 23.68 -5.28
N LEU A 147 25.31 22.35 -5.47
CA LEU A 147 26.19 21.73 -6.46
C LEU A 147 25.65 21.86 -7.89
N ALA A 148 24.33 21.81 -8.07
CA ALA A 148 23.68 21.89 -9.37
C ALA A 148 23.69 23.31 -9.97
N GLY A 149 23.83 24.33 -9.11
CA GLY A 149 23.80 25.73 -9.51
C GLY A 149 22.37 26.26 -9.76
N PRO A 150 22.22 27.58 -9.91
CA PRO A 150 20.91 28.24 -9.98
C PRO A 150 20.10 27.89 -11.23
N GLN A 151 20.75 27.43 -12.29
CA GLN A 151 20.09 27.06 -13.55
C GLN A 151 19.33 25.74 -13.45
N HIS A 152 19.61 24.91 -12.43
CA HIS A 152 19.00 23.60 -12.29
C HIS A 152 17.83 23.63 -11.30
N SER A 153 16.61 23.43 -11.81
CA SER A 153 15.36 23.53 -11.05
C SER A 153 14.81 22.18 -10.53
N ALA A 154 15.69 21.26 -10.13
CA ALA A 154 15.23 20.00 -9.56
C ALA A 154 14.64 20.19 -8.14
N SER A 155 13.40 19.71 -7.97
CA SER A 155 12.68 19.70 -6.70
C SER A 155 13.32 18.74 -5.68
N VAL A 156 13.00 18.96 -4.40
CA VAL A 156 13.38 18.07 -3.27
C VAL A 156 13.04 16.60 -3.59
N ASP A 157 11.86 16.38 -4.20
CA ASP A 157 11.34 15.05 -4.49
C ASP A 157 12.10 14.39 -5.64
N GLN A 158 12.52 15.16 -6.65
CA GLN A 158 13.37 14.66 -7.73
C GLN A 158 14.73 14.22 -7.20
N TRP A 159 15.40 15.03 -6.36
CA TRP A 159 16.68 14.64 -5.75
C TRP A 159 16.57 13.36 -4.92
N CYS A 160 15.49 13.21 -4.14
CA CYS A 160 15.25 11.99 -3.37
C CYS A 160 15.02 10.75 -4.26
N ARG A 161 14.33 10.92 -5.39
CA ARG A 161 14.12 9.85 -6.38
C ARG A 161 15.41 9.48 -7.11
N PHE A 162 16.25 10.46 -7.46
CA PHE A 162 17.55 10.23 -8.08
C PHE A 162 18.47 9.45 -7.13
N LEU A 163 18.53 9.82 -5.84
CA LEU A 163 19.28 9.05 -4.85
C LEU A 163 18.84 7.57 -4.77
N LEU A 164 17.53 7.32 -4.80
CA LEU A 164 17.02 5.94 -4.85
C LEU A 164 17.35 5.23 -6.17
N HIS A 165 17.38 5.95 -7.29
CA HIS A 165 17.77 5.41 -8.58
C HIS A 165 19.23 4.97 -8.57
N VAL A 166 20.17 5.87 -8.22
CA VAL A 166 21.61 5.59 -8.10
C VAL A 166 21.86 4.35 -7.23
N ARG A 167 21.17 4.25 -6.09
CA ARG A 167 21.29 3.08 -5.22
C ARG A 167 20.81 1.78 -5.89
N LYS A 168 19.72 1.83 -6.65
CA LYS A 168 19.10 0.64 -7.26
C LYS A 168 19.78 0.20 -8.54
N SER A 169 20.40 1.12 -9.29
CA SER A 169 21.20 0.82 -10.48
C SER A 169 22.53 0.16 -10.14
N GLY A 170 22.94 0.15 -8.86
CA GLY A 170 24.24 -0.35 -8.42
C GLY A 170 25.33 0.73 -8.45
N GLY A 171 24.94 2.00 -8.58
CA GLY A 171 25.86 3.14 -8.46
C GLY A 171 26.61 3.13 -7.13
N GLN A 172 27.85 3.58 -7.15
CA GLN A 172 28.74 3.56 -5.99
C GLN A 172 28.40 4.70 -5.03
N LEU A 173 27.49 4.44 -4.08
CA LEU A 173 27.35 5.30 -2.91
C LEU A 173 28.44 4.98 -1.88
N PRO A 174 29.00 5.99 -1.19
CA PRO A 174 29.92 5.82 -0.07
C PRO A 174 29.43 4.78 0.95
N LYS A 175 30.35 3.96 1.46
CA LYS A 175 30.03 2.96 2.48
C LYS A 175 29.49 3.65 3.73
N THR A 176 28.36 3.16 4.22
CA THR A 176 27.67 3.70 5.38
C THR A 176 28.22 3.05 6.64
N THR A 177 28.78 3.84 7.57
CA THR A 177 29.44 3.34 8.79
C THR A 177 28.50 3.27 10.00
N ARG A 178 27.38 4.00 9.98
CA ARG A 178 26.37 3.98 11.04
C ARG A 178 25.23 3.07 10.67
N ARG A 179 25.12 1.94 11.38
CA ARG A 179 23.87 1.18 11.41
C ARG A 179 22.93 1.90 12.37
N ALA A 180 21.72 2.24 11.92
CA ALA A 180 20.73 2.87 12.78
C ALA A 180 20.58 2.04 14.07
N SER A 181 21.03 2.61 15.20
CA SER A 181 20.87 1.99 16.51
C SER A 181 19.39 1.64 16.69
N ARG A 182 19.11 0.41 17.14
CA ARG A 182 17.74 -0.06 17.39
C ARG A 182 16.96 0.86 18.35
N ASN A 183 17.64 1.73 19.11
CA ASN A 183 17.07 2.55 20.17
C ASN A 183 16.89 4.04 19.83
N ALA A 184 17.16 4.48 18.59
CA ALA A 184 17.08 5.91 18.23
C ALA A 184 15.66 6.51 18.25
N GLY A 185 14.60 5.70 18.46
CA GLY A 185 13.22 6.18 18.51
C GLY A 185 12.78 6.79 19.85
N ALA A 186 13.60 6.67 20.90
CA ALA A 186 13.19 7.05 22.26
C ALA A 186 13.68 8.45 22.72
N LEU A 187 14.47 9.18 21.93
CA LEU A 187 15.05 10.45 22.37
C LEU A 187 14.95 11.57 21.33
N SER A 188 14.13 12.56 21.71
CA SER A 188 14.46 13.98 21.67
C SER A 188 14.66 14.65 20.32
N SER A 189 13.61 15.34 19.86
CA SER A 189 13.73 16.54 19.04
C SER A 189 14.19 17.72 19.91
N THR A 190 15.44 17.70 20.38
CA THR A 190 16.09 18.91 20.91
C THR A 190 17.05 19.41 19.84
N ALA A 191 16.71 20.55 19.26
CA ALA A 191 17.57 21.30 18.35
C ALA A 191 18.95 21.55 18.97
N PRO A 192 20.02 21.69 18.17
CA PRO A 192 21.32 22.08 18.68
C PRO A 192 21.25 23.55 19.12
N THR A 193 21.09 23.78 20.43
CA THR A 193 21.30 25.10 21.03
C THR A 193 22.80 25.40 21.03
N SER A 194 23.15 26.51 20.39
CA SER A 194 24.43 27.19 20.51
C SER A 194 24.74 27.42 21.99
N LYS A 195 25.93 26.98 22.42
CA LYS A 195 26.55 27.48 23.64
C LYS A 195 26.70 28.99 23.48
N ASP A 196 25.99 29.75 24.32
CA ASP A 196 26.57 30.83 25.14
C ASP A 196 25.52 31.38 26.13
N THR A 197 25.96 31.42 27.41
CA THR A 197 25.58 32.37 28.47
C THR A 197 24.20 32.28 29.17
N ALA A 198 24.23 31.62 30.34
CA ALA A 198 23.61 31.96 31.64
C ALA A 198 22.26 32.70 31.73
N LEU A 199 21.22 32.02 32.25
CA LEU A 199 20.62 32.21 33.60
C LEU A 199 19.36 31.32 33.70
N SER A 200 19.40 30.29 34.53
CA SER A 200 18.40 29.22 34.62
C SER A 200 17.25 29.56 35.55
N THR A 201 16.04 29.65 35.01
CA THR A 201 14.80 29.35 35.75
C THR A 201 14.37 27.92 35.39
N PRO A 202 14.16 27.01 36.35
CA PRO A 202 13.72 25.65 36.05
C PRO A 202 12.27 25.68 35.55
N ALA A 203 12.09 25.45 34.25
CA ALA A 203 10.77 25.28 33.65
C ALA A 203 10.01 24.12 34.33
N PRO A 204 8.68 24.25 34.51
CA PRO A 204 7.86 23.20 35.11
C PRO A 204 8.01 21.91 34.31
N LYS A 205 8.44 20.85 34.99
CA LYS A 205 8.48 19.49 34.43
C LYS A 205 7.06 19.09 34.07
N ASP A 206 6.70 19.19 32.79
CA ASP A 206 5.47 18.63 32.27
C ASP A 206 5.34 17.17 32.71
N PRO A 207 4.17 16.73 33.23
CA PRO A 207 3.99 15.36 33.69
C PRO A 207 4.23 14.42 32.51
N ALA A 208 5.22 13.53 32.67
CA ALA A 208 5.59 12.55 31.67
C ALA A 208 4.33 11.80 31.20
N PRO A 209 4.07 11.71 29.89
CA PRO A 209 2.85 11.09 29.39
C PRO A 209 2.78 9.60 29.79
N THR A 210 1.84 9.27 30.67
CA THR A 210 1.69 7.97 31.36
C THR A 210 1.14 6.81 30.52
N ARG A 211 1.03 6.94 29.20
CA ARG A 211 0.59 5.82 28.33
C ARG A 211 1.83 5.12 27.76
N PRO A 212 1.91 3.77 27.83
CA PRO A 212 3.05 3.04 27.29
C PRO A 212 3.22 3.36 25.80
N ALA A 213 4.47 3.48 25.37
CA ALA A 213 4.80 3.61 23.95
C ALA A 213 4.10 2.50 23.15
N TYR A 214 3.57 2.83 21.98
CA TYR A 214 2.98 1.84 21.07
C TYR A 214 3.94 0.68 20.85
N SER A 215 3.41 -0.53 20.83
CA SER A 215 4.18 -1.72 20.48
C SER A 215 4.71 -1.62 19.06
N ALA A 216 5.79 -2.35 18.77
CA ALA A 216 6.32 -2.43 17.41
C ALA A 216 5.29 -2.99 16.41
N GLY A 217 4.34 -3.81 16.87
CA GLY A 217 3.24 -4.33 16.07
C GLY A 217 2.24 -3.24 15.67
N GLU A 218 1.81 -2.40 16.61
CA GLU A 218 0.89 -1.28 16.33
C GLU A 218 1.53 -0.24 15.40
N ILE A 219 2.81 0.08 15.59
CA ILE A 219 3.54 0.97 14.67
C ILE A 219 3.60 0.37 13.26
N LEU A 220 3.81 -0.95 13.15
CA LEU A 220 3.83 -1.65 11.87
C LEU A 220 2.45 -1.65 11.21
N ALA A 221 1.39 -1.91 11.97
CA ALA A 221 0.01 -1.90 11.50
C ALA A 221 -0.42 -0.51 11.00
N ALA A 222 -0.15 0.55 11.78
CA ALA A 222 -0.44 1.92 11.39
C ALA A 222 0.30 2.33 10.10
N ALA A 223 1.58 1.95 9.99
CA ALA A 223 2.35 2.19 8.78
C ALA A 223 1.83 1.40 7.57
N GLU A 224 1.36 0.17 7.76
CA GLU A 224 0.76 -0.64 6.69
C GLU A 224 -0.54 -0.01 6.19
N ILE A 225 -1.44 0.36 7.09
CA ILE A 225 -2.72 1.02 6.78
C ILE A 225 -2.48 2.30 5.97
N ALA A 226 -1.58 3.17 6.46
CA ALA A 226 -1.27 4.43 5.78
C ALA A 226 -0.63 4.21 4.40
N ALA A 227 0.29 3.25 4.28
CA ALA A 227 0.96 2.98 3.01
C ALA A 227 -0.01 2.41 1.96
N ARG A 228 -0.86 1.43 2.34
CA ARG A 228 -1.82 0.82 1.40
C ARG A 228 -2.85 1.85 0.92
N ARG A 229 -3.43 2.62 1.84
CA ARG A 229 -4.40 3.67 1.50
C ARG A 229 -3.84 4.65 0.47
N LEU A 230 -2.63 5.16 0.69
CA LEU A 230 -2.01 6.09 -0.25
C LEU A 230 -1.56 5.43 -1.54
N SER A 231 -1.17 4.15 -1.50
CA SER A 231 -0.87 3.40 -2.72
C SER A 231 -2.12 3.25 -3.59
N ASP A 232 -3.27 3.02 -2.98
CA ASP A 232 -4.56 2.90 -3.67
C ASP A 232 -5.03 4.25 -4.22
N GLU A 233 -4.94 5.31 -3.40
CA GLU A 233 -5.39 6.67 -3.75
C GLU A 233 -4.49 7.36 -4.80
N LEU A 234 -3.16 7.26 -4.64
CA LEU A 234 -2.19 7.96 -5.49
C LEU A 234 -1.62 7.08 -6.61
N HIS A 235 -1.92 5.78 -6.62
CA HIS A 235 -1.32 4.79 -7.51
C HIS A 235 0.22 4.79 -7.47
N GLN A 236 0.78 5.04 -6.27
CA GLN A 236 2.22 5.13 -6.02
C GLN A 236 2.69 4.01 -5.10
N ASN A 237 3.92 3.54 -5.29
CA ASN A 237 4.53 2.58 -4.34
C ASN A 237 5.09 3.32 -3.11
N ALA A 238 5.41 2.57 -2.06
CA ALA A 238 5.93 3.12 -0.80
C ALA A 238 7.20 3.99 -0.97
N ASP A 239 8.08 3.67 -1.93
CA ASP A 239 9.25 4.52 -2.19
C ASP A 239 8.82 5.89 -2.74
N ALA A 240 7.92 5.89 -3.74
CA ALA A 240 7.41 7.12 -4.33
C ALA A 240 6.72 7.99 -3.28
N ILE A 241 5.86 7.39 -2.45
CA ILE A 241 5.17 8.06 -1.34
C ILE A 241 6.18 8.69 -0.37
N LEU A 242 7.23 7.97 0.04
CA LEU A 242 8.21 8.49 1.01
C LEU A 242 9.21 9.49 0.43
N THR A 243 9.42 9.49 -0.89
CA THR A 243 10.25 10.49 -1.58
C THR A 243 9.51 11.77 -1.93
N ASP A 244 8.19 11.72 -2.06
CA ASP A 244 7.35 12.85 -2.40
C ASP A 244 6.99 13.64 -1.13
N THR A 245 7.26 14.94 -1.09
CA THR A 245 7.07 15.74 0.13
C THR A 245 5.62 15.82 0.55
N VAL A 246 4.71 15.92 -0.42
CA VAL A 246 3.28 16.05 -0.17
C VAL A 246 2.71 14.70 0.25
N ALA A 247 2.93 13.64 -0.54
CA ALA A 247 2.44 12.30 -0.22
C ALA A 247 2.98 11.78 1.11
N ARG A 248 4.24 12.08 1.45
CA ARG A 248 4.83 11.73 2.75
C ARG A 248 4.12 12.41 3.93
N ARG A 249 3.74 13.69 3.81
CA ARG A 249 2.97 14.38 4.86
C ARG A 249 1.58 13.76 5.03
N TYR A 250 0.93 13.38 3.93
CA TYR A 250 -0.31 12.62 3.99
C TYR A 250 -0.11 11.25 4.66
N PHE A 251 0.99 10.56 4.36
CA PHE A 251 1.33 9.30 5.01
C PHE A 251 1.45 9.48 6.51
N ASP A 252 2.20 10.50 6.96
CA ASP A 252 2.36 10.81 8.37
C ASP A 252 1.02 11.11 9.04
N LYS A 253 0.17 11.92 8.40
CA LYS A 253 -1.16 12.28 8.90
C LYS A 253 -2.05 11.04 9.10
N ILE A 254 -2.09 10.13 8.12
CA ILE A 254 -2.90 8.91 8.21
C ILE A 254 -2.32 7.95 9.25
N ALA A 255 -1.00 7.77 9.28
CA ALA A 255 -0.37 6.88 10.26
C ALA A 255 -0.54 7.39 11.69
N LEU A 256 -0.47 8.71 11.90
CA LEU A 256 -0.74 9.35 13.19
C LEU A 256 -2.23 9.34 13.56
N SER A 257 -3.17 9.31 12.61
CA SER A 257 -4.59 9.16 13.00
C SER A 257 -4.87 7.78 13.62
N VAL A 258 -4.10 6.76 13.22
CA VAL A 258 -4.14 5.41 13.80
C VAL A 258 -3.35 5.34 15.11
N THR A 259 -2.18 6.00 15.17
CA THR A 259 -1.30 6.01 16.35
C THR A 259 -0.82 7.43 16.71
N PRO A 260 -1.68 8.29 17.33
CA PRO A 260 -1.39 9.72 17.49
C PRO A 260 -0.11 10.10 18.24
N ARG A 261 0.37 9.20 19.10
CA ARG A 261 1.58 9.43 19.91
C ARG A 261 2.82 8.72 19.35
N ALA A 262 2.72 8.05 18.21
CA ALA A 262 3.85 7.36 17.60
C ALA A 262 4.82 8.38 16.98
N SER A 263 6.11 8.07 17.04
CA SER A 263 7.11 8.85 16.33
C SER A 263 6.93 8.67 14.81
N VAL A 264 6.80 9.79 14.10
CA VAL A 264 6.71 9.82 12.63
C VAL A 264 7.89 9.08 11.98
N TYR A 265 9.10 9.24 12.53
CA TYR A 265 10.28 8.50 12.07
C TYR A 265 10.06 6.98 12.16
N SER A 266 9.50 6.50 13.27
CA SER A 266 9.25 5.06 13.48
C SER A 266 8.18 4.52 12.52
N LEU A 267 7.15 5.31 12.22
CA LEU A 267 6.10 4.96 11.24
C LEU A 267 6.67 4.86 9.82
N ARG A 268 7.42 5.87 9.37
CA ARG A 268 8.08 5.86 8.05
C ARG A 268 9.06 4.69 7.94
N LYS A 269 9.83 4.41 9.01
CA LYS A 269 10.76 3.27 9.07
C LYS A 269 10.03 1.93 8.98
N ALA A 270 8.88 1.81 9.64
CA ALA A 270 8.03 0.63 9.55
C ALA A 270 7.50 0.42 8.12
N ALA A 271 7.10 1.48 7.41
CA ALA A 271 6.72 1.39 6.00
C ALA A 271 7.85 0.86 5.11
N LEU A 272 9.09 1.33 5.29
CA LEU A 272 10.25 0.79 4.56
C LEU A 272 10.51 -0.69 4.89
N ARG A 273 10.30 -1.10 6.16
CA ARG A 273 10.41 -2.52 6.54
C ARG A 273 9.37 -3.37 5.83
N LEU A 274 8.11 -2.94 5.82
CA LEU A 274 7.02 -3.63 5.11
C LEU A 274 7.29 -3.76 3.62
N ARG A 275 7.78 -2.69 2.99
CA ARG A 275 8.20 -2.69 1.58
C ARG A 275 9.34 -3.67 1.33
N LYS A 276 10.36 -3.73 2.20
CA LYS A 276 11.49 -4.66 2.07
C LYS A 276 11.08 -6.12 2.28
N SER A 277 10.12 -6.38 3.16
CA SER A 277 9.53 -7.70 3.37
C SER A 277 8.43 -8.03 2.36
N ARG A 278 8.24 -7.22 1.30
CA ARG A 278 7.23 -7.41 0.26
C ARG A 278 5.78 -7.48 0.78
N ARG A 279 5.51 -6.93 1.97
CA ARG A 279 4.17 -6.86 2.55
C ARG A 279 3.30 -5.77 1.91
N LEU A 280 3.91 -4.81 1.23
CA LEU A 280 3.22 -3.76 0.46
C LEU A 280 3.20 -4.08 -1.04
N GLU A 281 3.30 -5.35 -1.42
CA GLU A 281 3.09 -5.72 -2.82
C GLU A 281 1.64 -5.42 -3.20
N PRO A 282 1.41 -4.72 -4.33
CA PRO A 282 0.04 -4.44 -4.75
C PRO A 282 -0.71 -5.73 -5.04
N GLU A 283 -1.98 -5.73 -4.66
CA GLU A 283 -2.90 -6.83 -4.87
C GLU A 283 -3.01 -7.09 -6.39
N LEU A 284 -2.64 -8.30 -6.82
CA LEU A 284 -2.53 -8.71 -8.21
C LEU A 284 -3.85 -8.54 -8.94
N LEU A 285 -4.96 -8.92 -8.31
CA LEU A 285 -6.28 -8.84 -8.95
C LEU A 285 -6.73 -7.38 -9.13
N ALA A 286 -6.32 -6.48 -8.25
CA ALA A 286 -6.56 -5.05 -8.43
C ALA A 286 -5.82 -4.47 -9.66
N ARG A 287 -4.75 -5.12 -10.12
CA ARG A 287 -3.98 -4.68 -11.30
C ARG A 287 -4.49 -5.22 -12.63
N VAL A 288 -5.06 -6.42 -12.62
CA VAL A 288 -5.39 -7.14 -13.86
C VAL A 288 -6.68 -6.60 -14.50
N THR A 289 -7.46 -5.83 -13.76
CA THR A 289 -8.83 -5.48 -14.15
C THR A 289 -9.26 -4.14 -13.58
N ASP A 290 -9.77 -3.26 -14.45
CA ASP A 290 -10.46 -2.03 -14.06
C ASP A 290 -11.83 -2.39 -13.47
N TRP A 291 -11.83 -2.71 -12.18
CA TRP A 291 -13.05 -3.05 -11.45
C TRP A 291 -13.92 -1.85 -11.12
N LYS A 292 -13.41 -0.64 -11.37
CA LYS A 292 -14.04 0.61 -10.93
C LYS A 292 -14.46 0.51 -9.46
N LEU A 293 -13.45 0.27 -8.63
CA LEU A 293 -13.60 0.05 -7.21
C LEU A 293 -13.68 1.40 -6.49
N THR A 294 -14.70 1.59 -5.66
CA THR A 294 -14.75 2.73 -4.72
C THR A 294 -14.43 2.23 -3.32
N ILE A 295 -13.43 2.83 -2.68
CA ILE A 295 -13.05 2.52 -1.29
C ILE A 295 -13.64 3.57 -0.35
N GLN A 296 -14.37 3.14 0.68
CA GLN A 296 -14.95 4.03 1.69
C GLN A 296 -14.54 3.57 3.09
N GLU A 297 -14.19 4.49 3.98
CA GLU A 297 -13.91 4.17 5.39
C GLU A 297 -15.00 4.74 6.28
N ARG A 298 -15.46 3.95 7.25
CA ARG A 298 -16.47 4.33 8.24
C ARG A 298 -16.08 3.82 9.62
N ALA A 299 -16.47 4.55 10.66
CA ALA A 299 -16.40 3.99 12.02
C ALA A 299 -17.51 2.96 12.20
N VAL A 300 -17.24 1.86 12.91
CA VAL A 300 -18.27 0.84 13.19
C VAL A 300 -19.45 1.44 13.97
N THR A 301 -19.18 2.40 14.84
CA THR A 301 -20.22 3.14 15.59
C THR A 301 -21.12 3.98 14.68
N GLU A 302 -20.57 4.54 13.60
CA GLU A 302 -21.33 5.30 12.61
C GLU A 302 -22.25 4.36 11.82
N VAL A 303 -21.71 3.23 11.37
CA VAL A 303 -22.48 2.19 10.67
C VAL A 303 -23.60 1.63 11.54
N ARG A 304 -23.36 1.44 12.85
CA ARG A 304 -24.39 1.01 13.81
C ARG A 304 -25.51 2.04 13.95
N LYS A 305 -25.15 3.32 14.09
CA LYS A 305 -26.13 4.40 14.30
C LYS A 305 -26.92 4.72 13.04
N ASN A 306 -26.30 4.61 11.87
CA ASN A 306 -26.92 4.89 10.58
C ASN A 306 -26.49 3.85 9.53
N PRO A 307 -27.15 2.68 9.47
CA PRO A 307 -26.82 1.64 8.50
C PRO A 307 -26.96 2.08 7.04
N ASP A 308 -27.76 3.11 6.76
CA ASP A 308 -28.03 3.55 5.40
C ASP A 308 -26.84 4.21 4.70
N ILE A 309 -25.81 4.62 5.46
CA ILE A 309 -24.53 5.10 4.90
C ILE A 309 -23.79 4.00 4.12
N VAL A 310 -24.09 2.73 4.40
CA VAL A 310 -23.52 1.59 3.69
C VAL A 310 -24.35 1.32 2.43
N PRO A 311 -23.74 1.22 1.23
CA PRO A 311 -24.49 0.95 0.01
C PRO A 311 -25.02 -0.50 -0.04
N ARG A 312 -26.25 -0.68 -0.57
CA ARG A 312 -26.83 -2.01 -0.87
C ARG A 312 -26.24 -2.60 -2.14
N ARG A 313 -24.97 -2.98 -2.08
CA ARG A 313 -24.18 -3.43 -3.24
C ARG A 313 -23.28 -4.61 -2.90
N PRO A 314 -22.90 -5.42 -3.89
CA PRO A 314 -21.86 -6.41 -3.70
C PRO A 314 -20.51 -5.73 -3.45
N GLY A 315 -19.70 -6.33 -2.59
CA GLY A 315 -18.41 -5.75 -2.19
C GLY A 315 -17.62 -6.60 -1.21
N ILE A 316 -16.48 -6.06 -0.79
CA ILE A 316 -15.67 -6.57 0.31
C ILE A 316 -15.73 -5.58 1.48
N TYR A 317 -15.76 -6.07 2.71
CA TYR A 317 -15.61 -5.26 3.92
C TYR A 317 -14.40 -5.73 4.72
N VAL A 318 -13.67 -4.78 5.30
CA VAL A 318 -12.43 -5.00 6.04
C VAL A 318 -12.54 -4.29 7.39
N PHE A 319 -12.69 -5.05 8.47
CA PHE A 319 -12.61 -4.53 9.84
C PHE A 319 -11.15 -4.36 10.25
N ARG A 320 -10.82 -3.21 10.83
CA ARG A 320 -9.48 -2.91 11.34
C ARG A 320 -9.51 -1.96 12.54
N ASP A 321 -8.43 -1.97 13.29
CA ASP A 321 -8.16 -1.02 14.37
C ASP A 321 -6.66 -0.66 14.43
N SER A 322 -6.20 -0.05 15.51
CA SER A 322 -4.80 0.34 15.71
C SER A 322 -3.83 -0.85 15.76
N THR A 323 -4.33 -2.05 16.03
CA THR A 323 -3.53 -3.29 16.08
C THR A 323 -3.39 -3.95 14.72
N GLY A 324 -4.18 -3.53 13.72
CA GLY A 324 -4.13 -4.01 12.34
C GLY A 324 -5.48 -4.51 11.83
N TYR A 325 -5.43 -5.44 10.87
CA TYR A 325 -6.61 -6.01 10.25
C TYR A 325 -7.22 -7.09 11.14
N LEU A 326 -8.53 -6.95 11.40
CA LEU A 326 -9.28 -7.85 12.28
C LEU A 326 -9.95 -8.93 11.47
N TYR A 327 -10.77 -8.54 10.49
CA TYR A 327 -11.58 -9.48 9.71
C TYR A 327 -11.84 -8.93 8.31
N ILE A 328 -11.83 -9.81 7.31
CA ILE A 328 -12.14 -9.48 5.91
C ILE A 328 -13.22 -10.45 5.42
N GLY A 329 -14.25 -9.93 4.77
CA GLY A 329 -15.31 -10.76 4.20
C GLY A 329 -15.93 -10.16 2.96
N GLN A 330 -16.50 -11.01 2.10
CA GLN A 330 -17.32 -10.58 0.95
C GLN A 330 -18.82 -10.57 1.27
N ALA A 331 -19.57 -9.75 0.55
CA ALA A 331 -21.03 -9.76 0.58
C ALA A 331 -21.64 -9.53 -0.82
N SER A 332 -22.82 -10.09 -1.05
CA SER A 332 -23.69 -9.68 -2.17
C SER A 332 -24.46 -8.38 -1.86
N ASP A 333 -24.66 -8.08 -0.58
CA ASP A 333 -25.21 -6.82 -0.06
C ASP A 333 -24.40 -6.39 1.18
N LEU A 334 -23.54 -5.39 1.02
CA LEU A 334 -22.69 -4.87 2.08
C LEU A 334 -23.49 -4.33 3.28
N ARG A 335 -24.62 -3.63 3.04
CA ARG A 335 -25.42 -3.05 4.12
C ARG A 335 -26.00 -4.15 5.01
N ARG A 336 -26.66 -5.12 4.39
CA ARG A 336 -27.25 -6.24 5.12
C ARG A 336 -26.19 -7.00 5.92
N ARG A 337 -25.06 -7.33 5.27
CA ARG A 337 -24.01 -8.13 5.91
C ARG A 337 -23.30 -7.39 7.04
N LEU A 338 -23.11 -6.08 6.92
CA LEU A 338 -22.52 -5.30 8.00
C LEU A 338 -23.48 -5.10 9.16
N ALA A 339 -24.78 -4.91 8.93
CA ALA A 339 -25.77 -4.90 10.00
C ALA A 339 -25.72 -6.21 10.81
N GLU A 340 -25.70 -7.36 10.12
CA GLU A 340 -25.52 -8.67 10.74
C GLU A 340 -24.25 -8.70 11.64
N HIS A 341 -23.10 -8.21 11.15
CA HIS A 341 -21.87 -8.22 11.94
C HIS A 341 -21.85 -7.22 13.12
N VAL A 342 -22.43 -6.04 12.94
CA VAL A 342 -22.36 -4.95 13.90
C VAL A 342 -23.36 -5.11 15.05
N ASP A 343 -24.49 -5.79 14.80
CA ASP A 343 -25.52 -6.05 15.80
C ASP A 343 -25.26 -7.38 16.53
N ASP A 344 -25.19 -8.50 15.80
CA ASP A 344 -24.90 -9.81 16.38
C ASP A 344 -24.22 -10.74 15.37
N SER A 345 -22.91 -10.55 15.20
CA SER A 345 -22.12 -11.30 14.22
C SER A 345 -22.27 -12.83 14.40
N ASP A 346 -22.52 -13.51 13.28
CA ASP A 346 -22.51 -14.98 13.15
C ASP A 346 -21.11 -15.58 13.34
N ARG A 347 -20.07 -14.75 13.26
CA ARG A 347 -18.69 -15.10 13.64
C ARG A 347 -18.45 -14.76 15.10
N ASP A 348 -18.39 -15.78 15.95
CA ASP A 348 -18.21 -15.64 17.40
C ASP A 348 -16.98 -14.81 17.76
N SER A 349 -15.84 -15.04 17.10
CA SER A 349 -14.59 -14.31 17.37
C SER A 349 -14.69 -12.82 17.08
N LEU A 350 -15.34 -12.43 15.97
CA LEU A 350 -15.57 -11.03 15.63
C LEU A 350 -16.64 -10.41 16.52
N ARG A 351 -17.72 -11.13 16.81
CA ARG A 351 -18.78 -10.70 17.73
C ARG A 351 -18.20 -10.36 19.10
N ASP A 352 -17.43 -11.28 19.66
CA ASP A 352 -16.78 -11.12 20.96
C ASP A 352 -15.80 -9.95 20.93
N TYR A 353 -15.05 -9.77 19.84
CA TYR A 353 -14.14 -8.65 19.68
C TYR A 353 -14.87 -7.31 19.68
N LEU A 354 -15.96 -7.18 18.91
CA LEU A 354 -16.76 -5.97 18.81
C LEU A 354 -17.56 -5.66 20.08
N LYS A 355 -17.92 -6.67 20.87
CA LYS A 355 -18.56 -6.52 22.19
C LYS A 355 -17.56 -6.12 23.29
N LYS A 356 -16.35 -6.71 23.29
CA LYS A 356 -15.31 -6.45 24.30
C LYS A 356 -14.53 -5.17 24.06
N SER A 357 -14.17 -4.89 22.82
CA SER A 357 -13.44 -3.69 22.46
C SER A 357 -14.42 -2.54 22.37
N CYS A 358 -14.08 -1.35 22.89
CA CYS A 358 -14.85 -0.14 22.61
C CYS A 358 -14.93 0.01 21.08
N SER A 359 -16.10 -0.24 20.52
CA SER A 359 -16.36 -0.23 19.07
C SER A 359 -15.98 1.09 18.39
N GLU A 360 -15.78 2.14 19.19
CA GLU A 360 -15.27 3.46 18.79
C GLU A 360 -13.91 3.43 18.10
N GLN A 361 -13.07 2.43 18.39
CA GLN A 361 -11.74 2.32 17.77
C GLN A 361 -11.72 1.46 16.51
N VAL A 362 -12.81 0.74 16.22
CA VAL A 362 -12.89 -0.14 15.07
C VAL A 362 -13.43 0.61 13.87
N GLN A 363 -12.70 0.54 12.77
CA GLN A 363 -13.08 1.06 11.47
C GLN A 363 -13.46 -0.08 10.54
N VAL A 364 -14.34 0.20 9.59
CA VAL A 364 -14.65 -0.67 8.47
C VAL A 364 -14.30 0.05 7.16
N GLU A 365 -13.51 -0.62 6.34
CA GLU A 365 -13.16 -0.22 4.98
C GLU A 365 -14.01 -1.03 3.99
N LEU A 366 -14.70 -0.34 3.10
CA LEU A 366 -15.70 -0.87 2.17
C LEU A 366 -15.17 -0.76 0.76
N HIS A 367 -15.01 -1.90 0.11
CA HIS A 367 -14.62 -2.03 -1.29
C HIS A 367 -15.90 -2.26 -2.10
N VAL A 368 -16.46 -1.17 -2.63
CA VAL A 368 -17.75 -1.17 -3.34
C VAL A 368 -17.51 -1.30 -4.83
N PHE A 369 -18.08 -2.35 -5.44
CA PHE A 369 -17.97 -2.59 -6.87
C PHE A 369 -19.04 -1.80 -7.65
N GLU A 370 -18.64 -1.17 -8.76
CA GLU A 370 -19.58 -0.52 -9.68
C GLU A 370 -20.49 -1.51 -10.43
N ARG A 371 -21.58 -0.99 -11.01
CA ARG A 371 -22.65 -1.83 -11.56
C ARG A 371 -22.22 -2.40 -12.89
N GLY A 372 -22.39 -3.71 -13.08
CA GLY A 372 -21.88 -4.41 -14.25
C GLY A 372 -20.36 -4.57 -14.28
N SER A 373 -19.64 -4.20 -13.20
CA SER A 373 -18.22 -4.51 -13.10
C SER A 373 -18.01 -6.02 -12.88
N PRO A 374 -16.84 -6.58 -13.28
CA PRO A 374 -16.51 -7.98 -12.99
C PRO A 374 -16.53 -8.30 -11.49
N GLY A 375 -16.29 -7.31 -10.64
CA GLY A 375 -16.39 -7.43 -9.19
C GLY A 375 -17.79 -7.76 -8.67
N GLU A 376 -18.86 -7.65 -9.46
CA GLU A 376 -20.18 -8.14 -9.03
C GLU A 376 -20.31 -9.67 -9.11
N GLN A 377 -19.40 -10.35 -9.83
CA GLN A 377 -19.42 -11.81 -9.95
C GLN A 377 -18.85 -12.47 -8.70
N LEU A 378 -19.57 -13.46 -8.14
CA LEU A 378 -19.17 -14.13 -6.89
C LEU A 378 -17.75 -14.73 -6.96
N ALA A 379 -17.40 -15.38 -8.07
CA ALA A 379 -16.08 -15.98 -8.23
C ALA A 379 -14.95 -14.94 -8.16
N ILE A 380 -15.12 -13.80 -8.82
CA ILE A 380 -14.15 -12.69 -8.80
C ILE A 380 -14.06 -12.07 -7.41
N ARG A 381 -15.20 -11.82 -6.74
CA ARG A 381 -15.18 -11.31 -5.35
C ARG A 381 -14.45 -12.24 -4.39
N ARG A 382 -14.71 -13.55 -4.48
CA ARG A 382 -14.04 -14.54 -3.61
C ARG A 382 -12.55 -14.60 -3.88
N ALA A 383 -12.12 -14.51 -5.14
CA ALA A 383 -10.71 -14.41 -5.47
C ALA A 383 -10.07 -13.16 -4.85
N TYR A 384 -10.76 -12.01 -4.92
CA TYR A 384 -10.27 -10.76 -4.33
C TYR A 384 -10.23 -10.80 -2.79
N GLU A 385 -11.29 -11.29 -2.16
CA GLU A 385 -11.36 -11.54 -0.72
C GLU A 385 -10.18 -12.41 -0.26
N SER A 386 -9.93 -13.52 -0.95
CA SER A 386 -8.84 -14.45 -0.65
C SER A 386 -7.47 -13.78 -0.78
N GLU A 387 -7.29 -12.94 -1.80
CA GLU A 387 -6.06 -12.16 -1.96
C GLU A 387 -5.88 -11.14 -0.82
N LEU A 388 -6.93 -10.43 -0.42
CA LEU A 388 -6.87 -9.48 0.69
C LEU A 388 -6.55 -10.19 2.01
N ILE A 389 -7.18 -11.35 2.28
CA ILE A 389 -6.87 -12.16 3.47
C ILE A 389 -5.40 -12.58 3.45
N ARG A 390 -4.89 -13.08 2.32
CA ARG A 390 -3.48 -13.50 2.18
C ARG A 390 -2.51 -12.35 2.42
N THR A 391 -2.77 -11.19 1.84
CA THR A 391 -1.83 -10.05 1.85
C THR A 391 -1.90 -9.20 3.11
N ARG A 392 -3.08 -9.09 3.73
CA ARG A 392 -3.33 -8.26 4.92
C ARG A 392 -3.31 -9.06 6.22
N SER A 393 -3.35 -10.39 6.15
CA SER A 393 -3.25 -11.33 7.29
C SER A 393 -4.15 -10.96 8.48
N PRO A 394 -5.47 -10.82 8.27
CA PRO A 394 -6.41 -10.44 9.32
C PRO A 394 -6.45 -11.47 10.46
N ARG A 395 -6.54 -10.99 11.70
CA ARG A 395 -6.38 -11.80 12.92
C ARG A 395 -7.51 -12.80 13.19
N LEU A 396 -8.73 -12.49 12.74
CA LEU A 396 -9.96 -13.23 13.07
C LEU A 396 -10.50 -14.04 11.87
N ASN A 397 -9.88 -13.94 10.70
CA ASN A 397 -10.16 -14.89 9.63
C ASN A 397 -9.48 -16.22 9.97
N LEU A 398 -10.23 -17.31 9.88
CA LEU A 398 -9.63 -18.63 9.85
C LEU A 398 -8.84 -18.74 8.54
N ALA A 399 -7.55 -19.07 8.64
CA ALA A 399 -6.79 -19.42 7.45
C ALA A 399 -7.49 -20.62 6.78
N PRO A 400 -7.78 -20.54 5.46
CA PRO A 400 -8.40 -21.64 4.74
C PRO A 400 -7.53 -22.91 4.78
#